data_AF-A0A520BMI8-F1
#
_entry.id   AF-A0A520BMI8-F1
#
_cell.length_a   1.000
_cell.length_b   1.000
_cell.length_c   1.000
_cell.angle_alpha   90.00
_cell.angle_beta   90.00
_cell.angle_gamma   90.00
#
_symmetry.space_group_name_H-M   'P 1'
#
loop_
_entity.id
_entity.type
_entity.pdbx_description
1 polymer ?
#
loop_
_entity_poly.entity_id
_entity_poly.type
_entity_poly.pdbx_seq_one_letter_code
_entity_poly.pdbx_strand_id
1 'polypeptide(L)'
;ALKNVVTSYRFNDEETLAGIKEIDSKFDYVACPHTAIAYLAIEKYRKENPEDQSAAVFLSTAHACKFPDIFPIDIAAKIEIPKQVSVLESLPQHADKLGVDFAGFKSYLMRG
;
A
#
# COMPACT_ATOMS: atom_id res chain seq x y z
N ALA A 1 19.15 13.79 18.28
CA ALA A 1 19.78 13.09 17.14
C ALA A 1 18.72 12.62 16.15
N LEU A 2 17.94 11.56 16.42
CA LEU A 2 16.98 10.99 15.45
C LEU A 2 15.95 12.00 14.89
N LYS A 3 15.33 12.81 15.76
CA LYS A 3 14.36 13.84 15.36
C LYS A 3 14.92 14.94 14.45
N ASN A 4 16.25 15.02 14.29
CA ASN A 4 16.89 16.00 13.41
C ASN A 4 17.07 15.45 11.98
N VAL A 5 16.89 14.14 11.78
CA VAL A 5 17.11 13.46 10.49
C VAL A 5 15.92 12.61 10.06
N VAL A 6 14.91 12.46 10.92
CA VAL A 6 13.67 11.74 10.64
C VAL A 6 12.48 12.59 11.03
N THR A 7 11.59 12.78 10.06
CA THR A 7 10.27 13.39 10.22
C THR A 7 9.23 12.33 9.89
N SER A 8 8.12 12.31 10.65
CA SER A 8 7.06 11.32 10.49
C SER A 8 5.70 11.97 10.29
N TYR A 9 4.88 11.37 9.44
CA TYR A 9 3.51 11.78 9.17
C TYR A 9 2.57 10.58 9.31
N ARG A 10 1.29 10.87 9.58
CA ARG A 10 0.20 9.89 9.62
C ARG A 10 -0.95 10.42 8.78
N PHE A 11 -1.61 9.51 8.08
CA PHE A 11 -2.83 9.76 7.33
C PHE A 11 -3.87 8.70 7.69
N ASN A 12 -5.14 9.07 7.70
CA ASN A 12 -6.26 8.13 7.81
C ASN A 12 -6.70 7.62 6.42
N ASP A 13 -7.73 6.78 6.39
CA ASP A 13 -8.21 6.14 5.16
C ASP A 13 -8.81 7.18 4.19
N GLU A 14 -9.51 8.19 4.70
CA GLU A 14 -10.09 9.25 3.88
C GLU A 14 -9.01 10.11 3.21
N GLU A 15 -7.98 10.51 3.97
CA GLU A 15 -6.81 11.24 3.47
C GLU A 15 -6.04 10.40 2.46
N THR A 16 -5.86 9.11 2.73
CA THR A 16 -5.17 8.18 1.82
C THR A 16 -5.92 8.05 0.50
N LEU A 17 -7.25 7.92 0.54
CA LEU A 17 -8.08 7.87 -0.67
C LEU A 17 -8.04 9.19 -1.44
N ALA A 18 -8.01 10.33 -0.75
CA ALA A 18 -7.82 11.63 -1.39
C ALA A 18 -6.45 11.71 -2.09
N GLY A 19 -5.39 11.21 -1.46
CA GLY A 19 -4.06 11.10 -2.06
C GLY A 19 -4.05 10.23 -3.32
N ILE A 20 -4.71 9.08 -3.30
CA ILE A 20 -4.86 8.21 -4.49
C ILE A 20 -5.54 8.97 -5.63
N LYS A 21 -6.66 9.65 -5.36
CA LYS A 21 -7.40 10.44 -6.36
C LYS A 21 -6.55 11.58 -6.93
N GLU A 22 -5.76 12.24 -6.08
CA GLU A 22 -4.88 13.32 -6.51
C GLU A 22 -3.77 12.81 -7.43
N ILE A 23 -3.14 11.67 -7.10
CA ILE A 23 -2.10 11.07 -7.94
C ILE A 23 -2.69 10.64 -9.28
N ASP A 24 -3.85 9.97 -9.29
CA ASP A 24 -4.54 9.56 -10.52
C ASP A 24 -4.88 10.77 -11.40
N SER A 25 -5.48 11.82 -10.81
CA SER A 25 -5.85 13.03 -11.55
C SER A 25 -4.64 13.81 -12.08
N LYS A 26 -3.49 13.80 -11.40
CA LYS A 26 -2.31 14.58 -11.80
C LYS A 26 -1.40 13.84 -12.76
N PHE A 27 -1.31 12.51 -12.63
CA PHE A 27 -0.28 11.71 -13.28
C PHE A 27 -0.83 10.53 -14.08
N ASP A 28 -2.15 10.33 -14.10
CA ASP A 28 -2.81 9.16 -14.71
C ASP A 28 -2.20 7.83 -14.21
N TYR A 29 -1.92 7.79 -12.90
CA TYR A 29 -1.26 6.69 -12.22
C TYR A 29 -2.03 6.27 -10.98
N VAL A 30 -2.48 5.01 -10.95
CA VAL A 30 -3.20 4.46 -9.80
C VAL A 30 -2.21 3.90 -8.77
N ALA A 31 -1.93 4.70 -7.74
CA ALA A 31 -1.08 4.30 -6.63
C ALA A 31 -1.81 3.37 -5.63
N CYS A 32 -1.09 2.42 -5.06
CA CYS A 32 -1.58 1.65 -3.90
C CYS A 32 -1.64 2.55 -2.65
N PRO A 33 -2.41 2.18 -1.60
CA PRO A 33 -2.60 3.05 -0.44
C PRO A 33 -1.28 3.36 0.30
N HIS A 34 -0.36 2.39 0.40
CA HIS A 34 0.98 2.60 0.96
C HIS A 34 1.80 3.65 0.21
N THR A 35 1.68 3.66 -1.13
CA THR A 35 2.39 4.60 -2.00
C THR A 35 1.78 6.00 -1.88
N ALA A 36 0.45 6.08 -1.82
CA ALA A 36 -0.25 7.35 -1.60
C ALA A 36 0.11 7.99 -0.25
N ILE A 37 0.25 7.20 0.82
CA ILE A 37 0.73 7.68 2.13
C ILE A 37 2.12 8.32 2.02
N ALA A 38 3.05 7.72 1.27
CA ALA A 38 4.40 8.26 1.09
C ALA A 38 4.41 9.54 0.25
N TYR A 39 3.58 9.61 -0.79
CA TYR A 39 3.35 10.82 -1.56
C TYR A 39 2.80 11.95 -0.68
N LEU A 40 1.75 11.68 0.11
CA LEU A 40 1.16 12.65 1.04
C LEU A 40 2.16 13.16 2.08
N ALA A 41 3.05 12.28 2.57
CA ALA A 41 4.10 12.65 3.51
C ALA A 41 5.07 13.67 2.88
N ILE A 42 5.49 13.48 1.63
CA ILE A 42 6.36 14.42 0.90
C ILE A 42 5.63 15.75 0.65
N GLU A 43 4.38 15.69 0.19
CA GLU A 43 3.60 16.90 -0.07
C GLU A 43 3.38 17.72 1.21
N LYS A 44 3.11 17.05 2.34
CA LYS A 44 3.01 17.71 3.64
C LYS A 44 4.33 18.29 4.10
N TYR A 45 5.43 17.54 3.96
CA TYR A 45 6.78 18.02 4.29
C TYR A 45 7.14 19.29 3.50
N ARG A 46 6.88 19.31 2.19
CA ARG A 46 7.13 20.49 1.34
C ARG A 46 6.30 21.69 1.72
N LYS A 47 5.04 21.49 2.13
CA LYS A 47 4.19 22.58 2.63
C LYS A 47 4.72 23.17 3.94
N GLU A 48 5.30 22.33 4.80
CA GLU A 48 5.89 22.75 6.07
C GLU A 48 7.30 23.35 5.93
N ASN A 49 8.01 23.06 4.83
CA ASN A 49 9.39 23.48 4.54
C ASN A 49 9.50 24.02 3.10
N PRO A 50 8.86 25.17 2.77
CA PRO A 50 8.75 25.66 1.39
C PRO A 50 10.10 26.05 0.75
N GLU A 51 11.11 26.34 1.56
CA GLU A 51 12.49 26.61 1.13
C GLU A 51 13.27 25.37 0.69
N ASP A 52 12.82 24.15 1.04
CA ASP A 52 13.49 22.92 0.62
C ASP A 52 13.18 22.62 -0.86
N GLN A 53 14.21 22.70 -1.69
CA GLN A 53 14.17 22.43 -3.13
C GLN A 53 14.70 21.04 -3.51
N SER A 54 14.88 20.14 -2.53
CA SER A 54 15.43 18.81 -2.76
C SER A 54 14.49 17.96 -3.61
N ALA A 55 15.08 17.11 -4.45
CA ALA A 55 14.34 16.07 -5.13
C ALA A 55 13.79 15.08 -4.09
N ALA A 56 12.51 14.74 -4.20
CA ALA A 56 11.86 13.79 -3.32
C ALA A 56 11.68 12.46 -4.04
N VAL A 57 12.06 11.38 -3.37
CA VAL A 57 11.86 10.00 -3.84
C VAL A 57 11.07 9.26 -2.78
N PHE A 58 9.98 8.61 -3.17
CA PHE A 58 9.22 7.70 -2.32
C PHE A 58 9.18 6.30 -2.92
N LEU A 59 9.03 5.31 -2.03
CA LEU A 59 9.02 3.90 -2.41
C LEU A 59 7.59 3.45 -2.67
N SER A 60 7.32 3.00 -3.89
CA SER A 60 6.06 2.30 -4.22
C SER A 60 6.16 0.84 -3.78
N THR A 61 5.72 0.54 -2.57
CA THR A 61 6.01 -0.75 -1.89
C THR A 61 5.14 -1.91 -2.35
N ALA A 62 4.04 -1.66 -3.05
CA ALA A 62 3.12 -2.68 -3.54
C ALA A 62 2.36 -2.22 -4.79
N HIS A 63 1.95 -3.17 -5.61
CA HIS A 63 1.05 -2.93 -6.75
C HIS A 63 -0.39 -2.69 -6.28
N ALA A 64 -1.15 -1.82 -6.97
CA ALA A 64 -2.52 -1.46 -6.61
C ALA A 64 -3.48 -2.66 -6.61
N CYS A 65 -3.29 -3.63 -7.51
CA CYS A 65 -4.11 -4.85 -7.59
C CYS A 65 -4.16 -5.70 -6.31
N LYS A 66 -3.24 -5.47 -5.35
CA LYS A 66 -3.25 -6.17 -4.05
C LYS A 66 -4.30 -5.64 -3.08
N PHE A 67 -4.96 -4.53 -3.40
CA PHE A 67 -5.91 -3.85 -2.52
C PHE A 67 -7.21 -3.49 -3.27
N PRO A 68 -7.92 -4.47 -3.86
CA PRO A 68 -9.06 -4.18 -4.74
C PRO A 68 -10.21 -3.43 -4.04
N ASP A 69 -10.41 -3.68 -2.74
CA ASP A 69 -11.60 -3.21 -2.00
C ASP A 69 -11.58 -1.73 -1.61
N ILE A 70 -10.43 -1.05 -1.75
CA ILE A 70 -10.28 0.33 -1.29
C ILE A 70 -10.53 1.37 -2.38
N PHE A 71 -10.60 0.95 -3.65
CA PHE A 71 -10.71 1.85 -4.78
C PHE A 71 -12.18 2.07 -5.15
N PRO A 72 -12.60 3.34 -5.38
CA PRO A 72 -13.83 3.65 -6.09
C PRO A 72 -13.87 2.92 -7.45
N ILE A 73 -15.07 2.58 -7.91
CA ILE A 73 -15.28 1.77 -9.13
C ILE A 73 -14.54 2.34 -10.34
N ASP A 74 -14.56 3.67 -10.51
CA ASP A 74 -13.90 4.39 -11.59
C ASP A 74 -12.38 4.25 -11.57
N ILE A 75 -11.77 4.25 -10.38
CA ILE A 75 -10.32 4.04 -10.22
C ILE A 75 -9.98 2.55 -10.34
N ALA A 76 -10.78 1.69 -9.73
CA ALA A 76 -10.59 0.24 -9.79
C ALA A 76 -10.56 -0.27 -11.24
N ALA A 77 -11.40 0.29 -12.11
CA ALA A 77 -11.45 -0.07 -13.53
C ALA A 77 -10.17 0.24 -14.32
N LYS A 78 -9.30 1.13 -13.80
CA LYS A 78 -8.00 1.46 -14.42
C LYS A 78 -6.87 0.53 -13.99
N ILE A 79 -7.06 -0.30 -12.96
CA ILE A 79 -5.99 -1.14 -12.43
C ILE A 79 -5.73 -2.30 -13.37
N GLU A 80 -4.55 -2.30 -14.01
CA GLU A 80 -4.09 -3.43 -14.80
C GLU A 80 -3.61 -4.56 -13.86
N ILE A 81 -4.31 -5.70 -13.90
CA ILE A 81 -3.89 -6.87 -13.12
C ILE A 81 -2.76 -7.60 -13.88
N PRO A 82 -1.57 -7.78 -13.26
CA PRO A 82 -0.50 -8.53 -13.90
C PRO A 82 -0.92 -9.96 -14.24
N LYS A 83 -0.55 -10.45 -15.43
CA LYS A 83 -0.90 -11.81 -15.89
C LYS A 83 -0.55 -12.90 -14.88
N GLN A 84 0.58 -12.76 -14.19
CA GLN A 84 1.01 -13.71 -13.16
C GLN A 84 0.02 -13.80 -11.99
N VAL A 85 -0.63 -12.68 -11.63
CA VAL A 85 -1.66 -12.65 -10.58
C VAL A 85 -2.95 -13.30 -11.08
N SER A 86 -3.38 -12.99 -12.30
CA SER A 86 -4.60 -13.58 -12.88
C SER A 86 -4.54 -15.10 -12.99
N VAL A 87 -3.35 -15.67 -13.23
CA VAL A 87 -3.18 -17.15 -13.24
C VAL A 87 -3.48 -17.75 -11.86
N LEU A 88 -3.09 -17.08 -10.78
CA LEU A 88 -3.29 -17.57 -9.41
C LEU A 88 -4.77 -17.64 -9.01
N GLU A 89 -5.62 -16.75 -9.55
CA GLU A 89 -7.06 -16.70 -9.25
C GLU A 89 -7.79 -17.99 -9.65
N SER A 90 -7.25 -18.72 -10.62
CA SER A 90 -7.81 -19.99 -11.10
C SER A 90 -7.37 -21.23 -10.32
N LEU A 91 -6.36 -21.10 -9.46
CA LEU A 91 -5.79 -22.23 -8.74
C LEU A 91 -6.59 -22.54 -7.46
N PRO A 92 -6.73 -23.82 -7.09
CA PRO A 92 -7.35 -24.18 -5.82
C PRO A 92 -6.54 -23.60 -4.64
N GLN A 93 -7.25 -22.98 -3.71
CA GLN A 93 -6.65 -22.51 -2.47
C GLN A 93 -6.38 -23.70 -1.53
N HIS A 94 -5.15 -23.80 -1.03
CA HIS A 94 -4.77 -24.74 0.01
C HIS A 94 -4.38 -23.98 1.26
N ALA A 95 -5.21 -24.06 2.30
CA ALA A 95 -4.96 -23.42 3.59
C ALA A 95 -5.54 -24.28 4.72
N ASP A 96 -4.69 -24.68 5.66
CA ASP A 96 -5.10 -25.41 6.84
C ASP A 96 -5.50 -24.45 7.97
N LYS A 97 -6.71 -24.62 8.49
CA LYS A 97 -7.20 -23.82 9.60
C LYS A 97 -6.59 -24.31 10.91
N LEU A 98 -5.92 -23.41 11.64
CA LEU A 98 -5.33 -23.67 12.95
C LEU A 98 -5.99 -22.83 14.05
N GLY A 99 -5.86 -23.30 15.29
CA GLY A 99 -6.18 -22.51 16.48
C GLY A 99 -5.16 -21.40 16.70
N VAL A 100 -5.44 -20.50 17.65
CA VAL A 100 -4.55 -19.39 18.03
C VAL A 100 -3.51 -19.79 19.10
N ASP A 101 -3.35 -21.08 19.37
CA ASP A 101 -2.48 -21.60 20.42
C ASP A 101 -1.17 -22.20 19.87
N PHE A 102 -0.08 -21.94 20.60
CA PHE A 102 1.26 -22.41 20.22
C PHE A 102 1.37 -23.94 20.18
N ALA A 103 0.67 -24.65 21.07
CA ALA A 103 0.77 -26.11 21.17
C ALA A 103 0.18 -26.78 19.92
N GLY A 104 -0.96 -26.30 19.43
CA GLY A 104 -1.60 -26.71 18.19
C GLY A 104 -0.74 -26.38 16.97
N PHE A 105 -0.17 -25.17 16.91
CA PHE A 105 0.75 -24.78 15.83
C PHE A 105 2.02 -25.66 15.78
N LYS A 106 2.66 -25.88 16.93
CA LYS A 106 3.84 -26.77 17.03
C LYS A 106 3.49 -28.20 16.61
N SER A 107 2.38 -28.74 17.10
CA SER A 107 1.93 -30.08 16.75
C SER A 107 1.59 -30.20 15.26
N TYR A 108 1.08 -29.14 14.63
CA TYR A 108 0.87 -29.10 13.18
C TYR A 108 2.19 -29.20 12.41
N LEU A 109 3.20 -28.41 12.75
CA LEU A 109 4.49 -28.43 12.06
C LEU A 109 5.29 -29.73 12.26
N MET A 110 5.15 -30.36 13.43
CA MET A 110 5.88 -31.58 13.78
C MET A 110 5.21 -32.87 13.28
N ARG A 111 4.07 -32.78 12.59
CA ARG A 111 3.34 -33.94 12.02
C ARG A 111 3.93 -34.44 10.68
N GLY A 112 5.02 -33.84 10.21
CA GLY A 112 5.79 -34.28 9.04
C GLY A 112 6.76 -35.41 9.33
#